data_AF-A0A2L0EQL2-F1
#
_entry.id   AF-A0A2L0EQL2-F1
#
_cell.length_a   1.000
_cell.length_b   1.000
_cell.length_c   1.000
_cell.angle_alpha   90.00
_cell.angle_beta   90.00
_cell.angle_gamma   90.00
#
_symmetry.space_group_name_H-M   'P 1'
#
loop_
_entity.id
_entity.type
_entity.pdbx_description
1 polymer ?
#
loop_
_entity_poly.entity_id
_entity_poly.type
_entity_poly.pdbx_seq_one_letter_code
_entity_poly.pdbx_strand_id
1 'polypeptide(L)'
;MELLCRDGRGGWGGRDSRARRATRRGRARVACLVAAAAGALAGACTSSRPPAADDVPPGPYEVVDGWPRVPEGVVFGPALDVAVDGRGRVLVSHAAGRGSGNDTPIDEPTILVFDPETGELLDAWGAGLFVYPHGLEVDRNDFVWVTDSERDRVFKLTAEGSVVMTLGEVP
;
A
#
# COMPACT_ATOMS: atom_id res chain seq x y z
N MET A 1 36.86 0.88 20.01
CA MET A 1 36.34 2.22 20.37
C MET A 1 34.84 2.09 20.27
N GLU A 2 34.24 1.73 21.38
CA GLU A 2 32.88 1.22 21.49
C GLU A 2 31.94 2.34 21.96
N LEU A 3 30.65 2.21 21.58
CA LEU A 3 29.47 2.83 22.23
C LEU A 3 29.24 4.33 21.90
N LEU A 4 28.03 4.86 21.70
CA LEU A 4 26.66 4.40 21.93
C LEU A 4 25.68 5.39 21.27
N CYS A 5 24.58 4.90 20.70
CA CYS A 5 23.34 5.64 20.52
C CYS A 5 22.73 6.01 21.89
N ARG A 6 22.09 7.19 21.99
CA ARG A 6 21.11 7.43 23.05
C ARG A 6 20.01 8.40 22.62
N ASP A 7 18.79 7.89 22.70
CA ASP A 7 17.51 8.59 22.59
C ASP A 7 17.32 9.67 23.67
N GLY A 8 16.65 10.76 23.31
CA GLY A 8 16.20 11.81 24.22
C GLY A 8 14.69 12.08 24.09
N ARG A 9 13.86 11.34 24.83
CA ARG A 9 12.46 11.71 25.12
C ARG A 9 12.43 12.60 26.37
N GLY A 10 12.03 13.86 26.22
CA GLY A 10 11.84 14.80 27.32
C GLY A 10 10.44 14.72 27.91
N GLY A 11 10.30 14.19 29.13
CA GLY A 11 9.10 14.27 29.95
C GLY A 11 9.23 15.39 30.99
N TRP A 12 8.23 16.27 31.08
CA TRP A 12 8.13 17.33 32.10
C TRP A 12 7.33 16.84 33.31
N GLY A 13 8.02 16.64 34.44
CA GLY A 13 7.44 16.41 35.76
C GLY A 13 7.55 17.66 36.63
N GLY A 14 6.45 18.07 37.25
CA GLY A 14 6.29 19.38 37.87
C GLY A 14 6.84 19.56 39.29
N ARG A 15 6.39 20.64 39.94
CA ARG A 15 6.05 20.73 41.38
C ARG A 15 5.56 22.14 41.76
N ASP A 16 4.43 22.14 42.46
CA ASP A 16 3.84 23.23 43.24
C ASP A 16 4.78 23.79 44.32
N SER A 17 4.56 25.05 44.75
CA SER A 17 4.16 25.33 46.15
C SER A 17 3.95 26.81 46.52
N ARG A 18 2.90 27.01 47.34
CA ARG A 18 2.72 27.96 48.47
C ARG A 18 2.16 29.39 48.25
N ALA A 19 0.82 29.45 48.38
CA ALA A 19 -0.02 30.24 49.29
C ALA A 19 0.48 31.53 49.96
N ARG A 20 -0.41 32.55 50.02
CA ARG A 20 -0.70 33.42 51.20
C ARG A 20 -2.07 34.15 51.08
N ARG A 21 -2.68 34.32 52.27
CA ARG A 21 -3.97 34.93 52.74
C ARG A 21 -4.23 36.38 52.24
N ALA A 22 -5.41 37.04 52.34
CA ALA A 22 -6.63 36.91 53.17
C ALA A 22 -7.74 37.93 52.76
N THR A 23 -9.00 37.62 53.16
CA THR A 23 -10.13 38.52 53.56
C THR A 23 -10.82 39.40 52.47
N ARG A 24 -12.12 39.73 52.47
CA ARG A 24 -13.24 39.67 53.44
C ARG A 24 -14.61 39.85 52.71
N ARG A 25 -15.64 39.15 53.19
CA ARG A 25 -17.09 39.50 53.35
C ARG A 25 -17.96 39.98 52.17
N GLY A 26 -19.05 39.25 51.94
CA GLY A 26 -20.31 39.79 51.39
C GLY A 26 -21.38 38.73 51.10
N ARG A 27 -22.40 38.65 51.99
CA ARG A 27 -23.84 38.25 51.84
C ARG A 27 -24.30 37.58 50.52
N ALA A 28 -25.24 36.65 50.43
CA ALA A 28 -26.07 35.85 51.32
C ALA A 28 -26.89 34.91 50.40
N ARG A 29 -27.18 33.68 50.88
CA ARG A 29 -28.33 32.79 50.58
C ARG A 29 -28.77 32.62 49.11
N VAL A 30 -28.75 31.37 48.63
CA VAL A 30 -29.94 30.57 48.29
C VAL A 30 -29.46 29.13 48.07
N ALA A 31 -30.10 28.19 48.77
CA ALA A 31 -29.88 26.76 48.62
C ALA A 31 -30.77 26.24 47.48
N CYS A 32 -30.19 25.46 46.57
CA CYS A 32 -30.92 24.49 45.77
C CYS A 32 -30.23 23.14 45.92
N LEU A 33 -30.91 22.23 46.60
CA LEU A 33 -30.60 20.81 46.66
C LEU A 33 -30.67 20.24 45.24
N VAL A 34 -29.57 19.68 44.74
CA VAL A 34 -29.61 18.78 43.58
C VAL A 34 -29.15 17.41 44.08
N ALA A 35 -30.08 16.46 44.00
CA ALA A 35 -29.91 15.09 44.42
C ALA A 35 -28.77 14.40 43.66
N ALA A 36 -27.94 13.65 44.38
CA ALA A 36 -26.95 12.76 43.80
C ALA A 36 -27.66 11.53 43.21
N ALA A 37 -27.63 11.39 41.89
CA ALA A 37 -27.88 10.12 41.21
C ALA A 37 -26.54 9.62 40.63
N ALA A 38 -25.84 8.80 41.40
CA ALA A 38 -24.69 8.05 40.93
C ALA A 38 -25.19 6.88 40.06
N GLY A 39 -25.47 7.17 38.78
CA GLY A 39 -25.73 6.16 37.77
C GLY A 39 -24.44 5.78 37.06
N ALA A 40 -23.97 4.55 37.25
CA ALA A 40 -22.78 4.02 36.62
C ALA A 40 -22.91 4.04 35.09
N LEU A 41 -22.17 4.93 34.41
CA LEU A 41 -21.90 4.80 32.99
C LEU A 41 -20.82 3.72 32.81
N ALA A 42 -21.23 2.45 32.89
CA ALA A 42 -20.45 1.38 32.27
C ALA A 42 -20.63 1.54 30.76
N GLY A 43 -19.80 2.40 30.16
CA GLY A 43 -19.67 2.51 28.73
C GLY A 43 -19.20 1.15 28.21
N ALA A 44 -20.12 0.39 27.63
CA ALA A 44 -19.77 -0.78 26.85
C ALA A 44 -18.92 -0.28 25.68
N CYS A 45 -17.61 -0.50 25.76
CA CYS A 45 -16.72 -0.37 24.62
C CYS A 45 -17.10 -1.47 23.64
N THR A 46 -18.16 -1.26 22.85
CA THR A 46 -18.44 -2.12 21.71
C THR A 46 -17.34 -1.86 20.70
N SER A 47 -16.30 -2.70 20.74
CA SER A 47 -15.38 -2.85 19.62
C SER A 47 -16.23 -3.23 18.41
N SER A 48 -16.54 -2.26 17.57
CA SER A 48 -17.12 -2.53 16.26
C SER A 48 -16.03 -3.24 15.46
N ARG A 49 -16.20 -4.54 15.25
CA ARG A 49 -15.39 -5.29 14.30
C ARG A 49 -15.46 -4.56 12.95
N PRO A 50 -14.33 -4.29 12.28
CA PRO A 50 -14.37 -3.75 10.93
C PRO A 50 -15.18 -4.68 10.02
N PRO A 51 -15.98 -4.15 9.09
CA PRO A 51 -16.77 -4.98 8.18
C PRO A 51 -15.88 -5.99 7.48
N ALA A 52 -16.32 -7.24 7.39
CA ALA A 52 -15.71 -8.24 6.53
C ALA A 52 -15.79 -7.77 5.07
N ALA A 53 -14.93 -8.30 4.20
CA ALA A 53 -15.02 -8.03 2.76
C ALA A 53 -16.42 -8.33 2.19
N ASP A 54 -17.12 -9.31 2.77
CA ASP A 54 -18.47 -9.73 2.37
C ASP A 54 -19.59 -8.82 2.91
N ASP A 55 -19.29 -7.89 3.82
CA ASP A 55 -20.27 -6.97 4.42
C ASP A 55 -20.47 -5.69 3.58
N VAL A 56 -19.77 -5.55 2.45
CA VAL A 56 -19.90 -4.40 1.54
C VAL A 56 -21.02 -4.68 0.52
N PRO A 57 -22.03 -3.80 0.39
CA PRO A 57 -23.06 -3.94 -0.64
C PRO A 57 -22.42 -4.09 -2.02
N PRO A 58 -22.93 -4.97 -2.90
CA PRO A 58 -22.34 -5.18 -4.20
C PRO A 58 -22.31 -3.85 -4.99
N GLY A 59 -21.11 -3.49 -5.44
CA GLY A 59 -20.89 -2.34 -6.31
C GLY A 59 -21.30 -2.63 -7.76
N PRO A 60 -21.06 -1.70 -8.70
CA PRO A 60 -21.32 -1.92 -10.12
C PRO A 60 -20.32 -2.89 -10.78
N TYR A 61 -19.39 -3.44 -10.01
CA TYR A 61 -18.35 -4.35 -10.46
C TYR A 61 -18.61 -5.74 -9.90
N GLU A 62 -18.43 -6.74 -10.75
CA GLU A 62 -18.49 -8.14 -10.39
C GLU A 62 -17.15 -8.80 -10.71
N VAL A 63 -16.84 -9.86 -9.97
CA VAL A 63 -15.65 -10.67 -10.23
C VAL A 63 -15.93 -11.55 -11.44
N VAL A 64 -15.02 -11.55 -12.42
CA VAL A 64 -15.05 -12.49 -13.54
C VAL A 64 -14.26 -13.73 -13.15
N ASP A 65 -14.98 -14.79 -12.78
CA ASP A 65 -14.36 -16.05 -12.37
C ASP A 65 -13.53 -16.67 -13.51
N GLY A 66 -12.35 -17.19 -13.16
CA GLY A 66 -11.46 -17.87 -14.12
C GLY A 66 -10.65 -16.93 -15.02
N TRP A 67 -10.67 -15.62 -14.77
CA TRP A 67 -9.78 -14.64 -15.39
C TRP A 67 -8.78 -14.12 -14.34
N PRO A 68 -7.46 -14.05 -14.62
CA PRO A 68 -6.79 -14.46 -15.86
C PRO A 68 -6.52 -15.97 -15.92
N ARG A 69 -6.33 -16.50 -17.14
CA ARG A 69 -5.96 -17.90 -17.37
C ARG A 69 -4.45 -18.01 -17.54
N VAL A 70 -3.79 -18.52 -16.51
CA VAL A 70 -2.34 -18.79 -16.54
C VAL A 70 -2.10 -20.25 -16.93
N PRO A 71 -1.43 -20.53 -18.06
CA PRO A 71 -1.11 -21.89 -18.48
C PRO A 71 -0.21 -22.63 -17.48
N GLU A 72 -0.26 -23.95 -17.51
CA GLU A 72 0.68 -24.78 -16.73
C GLU A 72 2.13 -24.48 -17.14
N GLY A 73 3.01 -24.35 -16.14
CA GLY A 73 4.43 -24.03 -16.33
C GLY A 73 4.75 -22.53 -16.36
N VAL A 74 3.75 -21.64 -16.44
CA VAL A 74 3.98 -20.19 -16.26
C VAL A 74 3.90 -19.85 -14.77
N VAL A 75 4.95 -19.23 -14.25
CA VAL A 75 4.99 -18.77 -12.86
C VAL A 75 4.29 -17.41 -12.78
N PHE A 76 3.07 -17.38 -12.23
CA PHE A 76 2.41 -16.11 -11.92
C PHE A 76 2.55 -15.81 -10.42
N GLY A 77 3.47 -14.90 -10.13
CA GLY A 77 3.80 -14.45 -8.77
C GLY A 77 2.86 -13.37 -8.26
N PRO A 78 3.23 -12.68 -7.17
CA PRO A 78 2.55 -11.47 -6.74
C PRO A 78 2.46 -10.47 -7.89
N ALA A 79 1.23 -10.11 -8.28
CA ALA A 79 0.99 -9.02 -9.21
C ALA A 79 1.37 -7.70 -8.52
N LEU A 80 2.16 -6.88 -9.20
CA LEU A 80 2.66 -5.61 -8.68
C LEU A 80 1.89 -4.43 -9.26
N ASP A 81 1.59 -4.47 -10.56
CA ASP A 81 0.81 -3.43 -11.25
C ASP A 81 0.15 -3.98 -12.53
N VAL A 82 -0.80 -3.21 -13.08
CA VAL A 82 -1.58 -3.57 -14.28
C VAL A 82 -1.72 -2.36 -15.20
N ALA A 83 -1.63 -2.58 -16.51
CA ALA A 83 -1.89 -1.57 -17.53
C ALA A 83 -2.71 -2.15 -18.69
N VAL A 84 -3.25 -1.27 -19.54
CA VAL A 84 -3.97 -1.64 -20.75
C VAL A 84 -3.37 -0.93 -21.94
N ASP A 85 -3.03 -1.66 -23.00
CA ASP A 85 -2.47 -1.07 -24.21
C ASP A 85 -3.54 -0.50 -25.16
N GLY A 86 -3.10 0.15 -26.25
CA GLY A 86 -4.00 0.71 -27.26
C GLY A 86 -4.83 -0.32 -28.03
N ARG A 87 -4.55 -1.63 -27.86
CA ARG A 87 -5.32 -2.74 -28.42
C ARG A 87 -6.30 -3.34 -27.40
N GLY A 88 -6.33 -2.84 -26.18
CA GLY A 88 -7.16 -3.35 -25.09
C GLY A 88 -6.60 -4.58 -24.40
N ARG A 89 -5.36 -5.00 -24.70
CA ARG A 89 -4.73 -6.13 -24.00
C ARG A 89 -4.33 -5.69 -22.59
N VAL A 90 -4.45 -6.60 -21.63
CA VAL A 90 -4.15 -6.32 -20.23
C VAL A 90 -2.73 -6.80 -19.92
N LEU A 91 -1.85 -5.90 -19.53
CA LEU A 91 -0.48 -6.20 -19.13
C LEU A 91 -0.42 -6.25 -17.61
N VAL A 92 0.24 -7.25 -17.04
CA VAL A 92 0.44 -7.38 -15.59
C VAL A 92 1.93 -7.55 -15.32
N SER A 93 2.48 -6.70 -14.45
CA SER A 93 3.80 -6.91 -13.88
C SER A 93 3.71 -7.82 -12.65
N HIS A 94 4.63 -8.76 -12.52
CA HIS A 94 4.70 -9.65 -11.36
C HIS A 94 6.15 -10.01 -11.00
N ALA A 95 6.36 -10.47 -9.76
CA ALA A 95 7.68 -10.79 -9.24
C ALA A 95 8.08 -12.28 -9.35
N ALA A 96 7.41 -13.06 -10.22
CA ALA A 96 7.63 -14.52 -10.38
C ALA A 96 7.76 -15.34 -9.07
N GLY A 97 7.08 -14.92 -7.99
CA GLY A 97 7.13 -15.60 -6.68
C GLY A 97 8.19 -15.06 -5.71
N ARG A 98 9.01 -14.08 -6.13
CA ARG A 98 9.97 -13.38 -5.27
C ARG A 98 9.31 -12.19 -4.55
N GLY A 99 9.86 -11.84 -3.39
CA GLY A 99 9.58 -10.58 -2.70
C GLY A 99 10.58 -9.48 -3.07
N SER A 100 10.49 -8.33 -2.43
CA SER A 100 11.49 -7.25 -2.53
C SER A 100 12.79 -7.61 -1.78
N GLY A 101 13.81 -6.76 -1.89
CA GLY A 101 15.11 -6.91 -1.23
C GLY A 101 16.08 -7.87 -1.92
N ASN A 102 15.95 -8.00 -3.25
CA ASN A 102 16.85 -8.80 -4.09
C ASN A 102 17.77 -7.89 -4.89
N ASP A 103 18.91 -8.41 -5.36
CA ASP A 103 19.91 -7.68 -6.15
C ASP A 103 20.16 -8.30 -7.54
N THR A 104 19.47 -9.41 -7.83
CA THR A 104 19.64 -10.21 -9.05
C THR A 104 18.36 -10.22 -9.87
N PRO A 105 18.45 -10.11 -11.20
CA PRO A 105 17.26 -10.19 -12.06
C PRO A 105 16.48 -11.50 -11.88
N ILE A 106 15.20 -11.44 -12.20
CA ILE A 106 14.29 -12.58 -12.28
C ILE A 106 14.48 -13.27 -13.63
N ASP A 107 14.70 -14.59 -13.65
CA ASP A 107 14.96 -15.34 -14.89
C ASP A 107 13.66 -15.67 -15.65
N GLU A 108 12.52 -15.73 -14.96
CA GLU A 108 11.20 -15.89 -15.56
C GLU A 108 10.70 -14.59 -16.21
N PRO A 109 9.77 -14.68 -17.19
CA PRO A 109 9.00 -13.51 -17.62
C PRO A 109 8.36 -12.81 -16.43
N THR A 110 8.39 -11.49 -16.42
CA THR A 110 7.83 -10.68 -15.34
C THR A 110 6.70 -9.78 -15.81
N ILE A 111 6.47 -9.69 -17.12
CA ILE A 111 5.30 -9.03 -17.71
C ILE A 111 4.52 -10.07 -18.48
N LEU A 112 3.25 -10.25 -18.10
CA LEU A 112 2.31 -11.14 -18.76
C LEU A 112 1.25 -10.29 -19.47
N VAL A 113 0.90 -10.66 -20.70
CA VAL A 113 -0.08 -9.95 -21.52
C VAL A 113 -1.28 -10.87 -21.75
N PHE A 114 -2.45 -10.44 -21.33
CA PHE A 114 -3.68 -11.23 -21.40
C PHE A 114 -4.70 -10.62 -22.36
N ASP A 115 -5.50 -11.51 -22.95
CA ASP A 115 -6.71 -11.14 -23.66
C ASP A 115 -7.77 -10.64 -22.65
N PRO A 116 -8.39 -9.47 -22.89
CA PRO A 116 -9.28 -8.85 -21.91
C PRO A 116 -10.57 -9.64 -21.70
N GLU A 117 -11.07 -10.33 -22.73
CA GLU A 117 -12.37 -11.02 -22.69
C GLU A 117 -12.22 -12.46 -22.20
N THR A 118 -11.23 -13.18 -22.72
CA THR A 118 -11.04 -14.62 -22.46
C THR A 118 -10.07 -14.88 -21.31
N GLY A 119 -9.18 -13.95 -21.01
CA GLY A 119 -8.10 -14.11 -20.04
C GLY A 119 -6.96 -14.98 -20.51
N GLU A 120 -6.92 -15.37 -21.78
CA GLU A 120 -5.83 -16.16 -22.34
C GLU A 120 -4.51 -15.37 -22.32
N LEU A 121 -3.42 -16.04 -21.95
CA LEU A 121 -2.08 -15.47 -22.03
C LEU A 121 -1.68 -15.33 -23.51
N LEU A 122 -1.56 -14.10 -23.98
CA LEU A 122 -1.21 -13.75 -25.35
C LEU A 122 0.30 -13.63 -25.55
N ASP A 123 1.02 -13.12 -24.54
CA ASP A 123 2.47 -12.92 -24.59
C ASP A 123 3.07 -12.88 -23.18
N ALA A 124 4.37 -13.13 -23.07
CA ALA A 124 5.12 -13.08 -21.83
C ALA A 124 6.58 -12.67 -22.10
N TRP A 125 7.06 -11.63 -21.43
CA TRP A 125 8.41 -11.11 -21.62
C TRP A 125 8.99 -10.51 -20.32
N GLY A 126 10.21 -9.97 -20.39
CA GLY A 126 10.90 -9.35 -19.25
C GLY A 126 11.82 -10.28 -18.46
N ALA A 127 11.97 -11.53 -18.92
CA ALA A 127 12.94 -12.48 -18.41
C ALA A 127 14.36 -11.92 -18.40
N GLY A 128 15.02 -11.98 -17.25
CA GLY A 128 16.37 -11.46 -17.01
C GLY A 128 16.47 -9.93 -16.97
N LEU A 129 15.37 -9.20 -17.20
CA LEU A 129 15.40 -7.75 -17.38
C LEU A 129 15.22 -6.97 -16.08
N PHE A 130 14.40 -7.45 -15.15
CA PHE A 130 14.02 -6.71 -13.93
C PHE A 130 14.42 -7.46 -12.65
N VAL A 131 14.73 -6.74 -11.58
CA VAL A 131 14.89 -7.32 -10.23
C VAL A 131 13.54 -7.30 -9.51
N TYR A 132 12.85 -6.16 -9.53
CA TYR A 132 11.52 -6.02 -8.93
C TYR A 132 10.69 -4.96 -9.70
N PRO A 133 9.98 -5.36 -10.77
CA PRO A 133 9.24 -4.44 -11.65
C PRO A 133 7.96 -3.96 -10.98
N HIS A 134 8.03 -2.81 -10.31
CA HIS A 134 6.98 -2.32 -9.42
C HIS A 134 5.86 -1.61 -10.18
N GLY A 135 6.16 -0.56 -10.95
CA GLY A 135 5.16 0.22 -11.68
C GLY A 135 5.10 -0.16 -13.16
N LEU A 136 3.91 -0.10 -13.76
CA LEU A 136 3.64 -0.44 -15.16
C LEU A 136 2.65 0.55 -15.78
N GLU A 137 3.00 1.14 -16.93
CA GLU A 137 2.12 2.05 -17.67
C GLU A 137 2.33 1.87 -19.18
N VAL A 138 1.29 2.07 -20.00
CA VAL A 138 1.41 2.10 -21.46
C VAL A 138 1.12 3.51 -21.98
N ASP A 139 2.07 4.10 -22.70
CA ASP A 139 1.87 5.44 -23.28
C ASP A 139 1.04 5.42 -24.56
N ARG A 140 0.66 6.62 -25.04
CA ARG A 140 -0.24 6.77 -26.22
C ARG A 140 0.33 6.25 -27.54
N ASN A 141 1.61 5.91 -27.58
CA ASN A 141 2.27 5.32 -28.74
C ASN A 141 2.56 3.82 -28.53
N ASP A 142 1.90 3.18 -27.55
CA ASP A 142 2.06 1.78 -27.18
C ASP A 142 3.48 1.41 -26.70
N PHE A 143 4.23 2.39 -26.16
CA PHE A 143 5.43 2.04 -25.39
C PHE A 143 5.05 1.70 -23.95
N VAL A 144 5.67 0.64 -23.44
CA VAL A 144 5.49 0.18 -22.07
C VAL A 144 6.56 0.84 -21.19
N TRP A 145 6.15 1.39 -20.06
CA TRP A 145 7.02 1.99 -19.06
C TRP A 145 7.01 1.11 -17.82
N VAL A 146 8.19 0.71 -17.36
CA VAL A 146 8.35 -0.14 -16.17
C VAL A 146 9.33 0.50 -15.21
N THR A 147 8.97 0.59 -13.93
CA THR A 147 9.89 1.00 -12.87
C THR A 147 10.45 -0.23 -12.14
N ASP A 148 11.77 -0.31 -11.98
CA ASP A 148 12.44 -1.37 -11.24
C ASP A 148 12.94 -0.82 -9.91
N SER A 149 12.22 -1.13 -8.83
CA SER A 149 12.42 -0.50 -7.52
C SER A 149 13.70 -0.93 -6.80
N GLU A 150 14.30 -2.06 -7.19
CA GLU A 150 15.58 -2.53 -6.62
C GLU A 150 16.79 -2.10 -7.46
N ARG A 151 16.55 -1.55 -8.66
CA ARG A 151 17.61 -1.03 -9.54
C ARG A 151 17.65 0.48 -9.64
N ASP A 152 16.70 1.18 -9.04
CA ASP A 152 16.52 2.62 -9.18
C ASP A 152 16.46 3.07 -10.65
N ARG A 153 15.77 2.29 -11.49
CA ARG A 153 15.69 2.52 -12.94
C ARG A 153 14.26 2.52 -13.44
N VAL A 154 14.05 3.28 -14.51
CA VAL A 154 12.82 3.28 -15.31
C VAL A 154 13.17 2.88 -16.74
N PHE A 155 12.43 1.94 -17.29
CA PHE A 155 12.60 1.44 -18.64
C PHE A 155 11.44 1.89 -19.51
N LYS A 156 11.73 2.33 -20.73
CA LYS A 156 10.78 2.47 -21.82
C LYS A 156 11.02 1.34 -22.80
N LEU A 157 10.00 0.55 -23.08
CA LEU A 157 10.05 -0.65 -23.92
C LEU A 157 9.05 -0.57 -25.06
N THR A 158 9.29 -1.32 -26.14
CA THR A 158 8.27 -1.60 -27.15
C THR A 158 7.15 -2.47 -26.56
N ALA A 159 6.04 -2.62 -27.29
CA ALA A 159 4.93 -3.48 -26.87
C ALA A 159 5.35 -4.96 -26.69
N GLU A 160 6.40 -5.39 -27.38
CA GLU A 160 7.01 -6.72 -27.33
C GLU A 160 8.16 -6.82 -26.30
N GLY A 161 8.34 -5.81 -25.44
CA GLY A 161 9.30 -5.86 -24.34
C GLY A 161 10.76 -5.55 -24.70
N SER A 162 11.04 -5.00 -25.88
CA SER A 162 12.40 -4.56 -26.24
C SER A 162 12.71 -3.20 -25.65
N VAL A 163 13.85 -3.06 -24.95
CA VAL A 163 14.25 -1.79 -24.33
C VAL A 163 14.62 -0.74 -25.39
N VAL A 164 13.98 0.42 -25.31
CA VAL A 164 14.23 1.58 -26.19
C VAL A 164 15.00 2.68 -25.46
N MET A 165 14.77 2.82 -24.15
CA MET A 165 15.43 3.81 -23.30
C MET A 165 15.43 3.34 -21.85
N THR A 166 16.49 3.69 -21.13
CA THR A 166 16.59 3.50 -19.67
C THR A 166 16.90 4.84 -19.03
N LEU A 167 16.21 5.16 -17.94
CA LEU A 167 16.43 6.32 -17.10
C LEU A 167 16.89 5.87 -15.71
N GLY A 168 17.80 6.62 -15.10
CA GLY A 168 18.39 6.30 -13.80
C GLY A 168 19.75 5.61 -13.94
N GLU A 169 20.70 6.09 -13.14
CA GLU A 169 22.03 5.50 -12.94
C GLU A 169 22.36 5.60 -11.45
N VAL A 170 22.82 4.50 -10.87
CA VAL A 170 23.38 4.51 -9.51
C VAL A 170 24.88 4.76 -9.66
N PRO A 171 25.43 5.85 -9.11
CA PRO A 171 26.85 6.21 -9.20
C PRO A 171 27.80 5.20 -8.56
#